data_AF-A0A835KDJ1-F1
#
_entry.id   AF-A0A835KDJ1-F1
#
_cell.length_a   1.000
_cell.length_b   1.000
_cell.length_c   1.000
_cell.angle_alpha   90.00
_cell.angle_beta   90.00
_cell.angle_gamma   90.00
#
_symmetry.space_group_name_H-M   'P 1'
#
loop_
_entity.id
_entity.type
_entity.pdbx_description
1 polymer ?
#
loop_
_entity_poly.entity_id
_entity_poly.type
_entity_poly.pdbx_seq_one_letter_code
_entity_poly.pdbx_strand_id
1 'polypeptide(L)'
;MNVEVAIVIMSYLLLSCQPAVECFVFSKTRLSITMLCPMGTSRSTGKTMSRHGLTNQPERLADASVSSFYITLNCIGLPISARQKKAVKIFPRPTAGPLRPIVHGQTLKYNMKVRAGWGFSLEELKAAGIPKKLAPTIGIAVDHRRKNHSLEGIQANVRRLNTYKAKLVVLPRRARKFKAGDSAPEELATATQVQGQFMPIVCEKASVELVKVNEEMRSFKAYDKLRMERTNARHVGARLKRAAEAEKEEKK
;
A
#
# COMPACT_ATOMS: atom_id res chain seq x y z
N MET A 1 -61.14 26.62 2.84
CA MET A 1 -60.50 26.33 1.53
C MET A 1 -59.09 26.93 1.46
N ASN A 2 -58.03 26.43 2.09
CA ASN A 2 -57.87 25.36 3.08
C ASN A 2 -56.51 25.53 3.77
N VAL A 3 -56.54 25.99 5.03
CA VAL A 3 -55.41 25.88 5.98
C VAL A 3 -55.00 24.41 6.17
N GLU A 4 -55.93 23.48 5.91
CA GLU A 4 -55.70 22.04 5.87
C GLU A 4 -54.76 21.59 4.74
N VAL A 5 -54.68 22.30 3.60
CA VAL A 5 -53.77 21.94 2.50
C VAL A 5 -52.31 22.30 2.84
N ALA A 6 -52.08 23.35 3.64
CA ALA A 6 -50.74 23.71 4.10
C ALA A 6 -50.20 22.73 5.16
N ILE A 7 -51.08 22.18 6.01
CA ILE A 7 -50.71 21.18 7.01
C ILE A 7 -50.38 19.83 6.34
N VAL A 8 -51.08 19.47 5.26
CA VAL A 8 -50.78 18.24 4.48
C VAL A 8 -49.47 18.37 3.70
N ILE A 9 -49.10 19.55 3.20
CA ILE A 9 -47.82 19.72 2.46
C ILE A 9 -46.61 19.75 3.42
N MET A 10 -46.78 20.27 4.65
CA MET A 10 -45.71 20.26 5.67
C MET A 10 -45.51 18.91 6.34
N SER A 11 -46.53 18.04 6.37
CA SER A 11 -46.39 16.66 6.89
C SER A 11 -45.72 15.71 5.87
N TYR A 12 -45.84 15.95 4.57
CA TYR A 12 -45.20 15.13 3.54
C TYR A 12 -43.69 15.40 3.35
N LEU A 13 -43.19 16.58 3.73
CA LEU A 13 -41.77 16.94 3.60
C LEU A 13 -40.89 16.52 4.79
N LEU A 14 -41.49 16.16 5.93
CA LEU A 14 -40.77 15.64 7.11
C LEU A 14 -40.62 14.10 7.12
N LEU A 15 -41.14 13.39 6.12
CA LEU A 15 -41.17 11.93 6.08
C LEU A 15 -40.16 11.28 5.11
N SER A 16 -39.18 12.02 4.57
CA SER A 16 -38.21 11.46 3.62
C SER A 16 -36.74 11.72 3.92
N CYS A 17 -36.38 12.26 5.08
CA CYS A 17 -34.96 12.48 5.38
C CYS A 17 -34.67 12.56 6.88
N GLN A 18 -34.40 11.43 7.55
CA GLN A 18 -33.42 11.29 8.64
C GLN A 18 -33.34 9.83 9.17
N PRO A 19 -32.28 9.46 9.92
CA PRO A 19 -31.42 8.31 9.66
C PRO A 19 -31.76 7.09 10.52
N ALA A 20 -31.50 5.91 9.98
CA ALA A 20 -31.53 4.65 10.73
C ALA A 20 -30.33 4.57 11.68
N VAL A 21 -30.55 5.00 12.92
CA VAL A 21 -29.84 4.55 14.13
C VAL A 21 -30.90 4.06 15.09
N GLU A 22 -31.16 2.75 15.10
CA GLU A 22 -31.90 2.13 16.20
C GLU A 22 -31.00 1.15 16.94
N CYS A 23 -30.67 1.59 18.15
CA CYS A 23 -30.26 0.78 19.27
C CYS A 23 -31.40 -0.17 19.64
N PHE A 24 -31.19 -1.47 19.54
CA PHE A 24 -32.07 -2.47 20.13
C PHE A 24 -31.52 -2.89 21.49
N VAL A 25 -32.26 -2.58 22.56
CA VAL A 25 -31.96 -2.99 23.94
C VAL A 25 -33.00 -4.03 24.36
N PHE A 26 -32.48 -5.09 24.99
CA PHE A 26 -33.17 -6.05 25.87
C PHE A 26 -34.05 -7.17 25.24
N SER A 27 -33.53 -8.40 25.30
CA SER A 27 -34.19 -9.45 26.09
C SER A 27 -33.18 -10.50 26.56
N LYS A 28 -33.29 -10.85 27.84
CA LYS A 28 -32.53 -11.89 28.54
C LYS A 28 -33.04 -13.26 28.10
N THR A 29 -32.19 -14.10 27.50
CA THR A 29 -32.34 -15.56 27.55
C THR A 29 -30.98 -16.24 27.53
N ARG A 30 -30.48 -16.50 28.73
CA ARG A 30 -29.91 -17.77 29.21
C ARG A 30 -29.47 -18.76 28.12
N LEU A 31 -28.17 -18.91 27.90
CA LEU A 31 -27.55 -20.18 27.48
C LEU A 31 -26.16 -20.27 28.11
N SER A 32 -26.13 -21.09 29.15
CA SER A 32 -24.96 -21.58 29.85
C SER A 32 -24.13 -22.49 28.93
N ILE A 33 -22.86 -22.18 28.72
CA ILE A 33 -21.85 -23.19 28.41
C ILE A 33 -20.63 -22.91 29.29
N THR A 34 -20.56 -23.70 30.36
CA THR A 34 -19.37 -23.99 31.14
C THR A 34 -18.34 -24.69 30.26
N MET A 35 -17.11 -24.18 30.18
CA MET A 35 -15.94 -24.98 29.85
C MET A 35 -14.77 -24.50 30.71
N LEU A 36 -14.17 -25.48 31.37
CA LEU A 36 -13.13 -25.45 32.37
C LEU A 36 -11.86 -24.65 32.00
N CYS A 37 -11.26 -24.11 33.07
CA CYS A 37 -9.84 -23.80 33.33
C CYS A 37 -8.82 -24.71 32.61
N PRO A 38 -7.55 -24.29 32.39
CA PRO A 38 -6.64 -24.05 33.53
C PRO A 38 -5.62 -22.91 33.40
N MET A 39 -5.47 -22.18 34.51
CA MET A 39 -4.23 -21.88 35.25
C MET A 39 -2.91 -21.81 34.45
N GLY A 40 -2.38 -20.59 34.31
CA GLY A 40 -0.99 -20.31 33.94
C GLY A 40 -0.41 -19.24 34.86
N THR A 41 0.55 -19.64 35.68
CA THR A 41 1.20 -18.93 36.78
C THR A 41 2.06 -17.73 36.34
N SER A 42 1.77 -16.53 36.86
CA SER A 42 2.67 -15.38 36.79
C SER A 42 3.47 -15.23 38.09
N ARG A 43 4.80 -15.33 38.00
CA ARG A 43 5.74 -14.99 39.08
C ARG A 43 5.72 -13.48 39.33
N SER A 44 5.37 -13.11 40.56
CA SER A 44 5.54 -11.76 41.10
C SER A 44 6.93 -11.63 41.74
N THR A 45 7.65 -10.56 41.41
CA THR A 45 8.77 -10.07 42.21
C THR A 45 8.30 -8.83 42.94
N GLY A 46 8.18 -8.94 44.26
CA GLY A 46 7.79 -7.86 45.14
C GLY A 46 8.87 -6.80 45.28
N LYS A 47 8.43 -5.57 45.52
CA LYS A 47 9.21 -4.56 46.24
C LYS A 47 8.26 -3.76 47.11
N THR A 48 8.56 -3.75 48.40
CA THR A 48 7.78 -3.18 49.50
C THR A 48 8.32 -1.81 49.92
N MET A 49 7.42 -1.05 50.57
CA MET A 49 7.63 0.12 51.45
C MET A 49 7.90 1.47 50.74
N SER A 50 7.37 2.62 51.17
CA SER A 50 6.84 3.05 52.46
C SER A 50 5.81 4.19 52.30
N ARG A 51 4.92 4.30 53.29
CA ARG A 51 3.81 5.25 53.45
C ARG A 51 4.29 6.67 53.79
N HIS A 52 3.61 7.69 53.24
CA HIS A 52 3.30 8.94 53.96
C HIS A 52 2.06 9.61 53.37
N GLY A 53 1.15 10.06 54.26
CA GLY A 53 0.30 11.22 54.03
C GLY A 53 -1.11 10.97 53.46
N LEU A 54 -2.08 10.80 54.36
CA LEU A 54 -3.52 10.94 54.12
C LEU A 54 -3.86 12.36 53.65
N THR A 55 -4.69 12.51 52.62
CA THR A 55 -5.79 13.51 52.59
C THR A 55 -6.79 13.17 51.48
N ASN A 56 -8.04 12.98 51.91
CA ASN A 56 -9.31 13.26 51.24
C ASN A 56 -9.63 12.58 49.90
N GLN A 57 -10.39 11.49 49.97
CA GLN A 57 -11.34 11.14 48.92
C GLN A 57 -12.46 12.18 48.86
N PRO A 58 -12.98 12.47 47.66
CA PRO A 58 -14.38 12.09 47.46
C PRO A 58 -14.53 11.13 46.29
N GLU A 59 -15.42 10.16 46.50
CA GLU A 59 -15.90 9.14 45.59
C GLU A 59 -16.11 9.68 44.16
N ARG A 60 -15.28 9.22 43.23
CA ARG A 60 -15.59 9.30 41.80
C ARG A 60 -16.03 7.94 41.31
N LEU A 61 -17.34 7.88 41.11
CA LEU A 61 -18.08 7.12 40.11
C LEU A 61 -17.21 6.27 39.18
N ALA A 62 -17.54 4.98 39.24
CA ALA A 62 -17.10 3.95 38.33
C ALA A 62 -17.29 4.37 36.86
N ASP A 63 -16.20 4.40 36.10
CA ASP A 63 -16.23 4.22 34.65
C ASP A 63 -15.25 3.11 34.26
N ALA A 64 -15.75 1.89 34.42
CA ALA A 64 -15.25 0.71 33.74
C ALA A 64 -15.53 0.82 32.23
N SER A 65 -14.81 1.71 31.55
CA SER A 65 -14.83 1.82 30.07
C SER A 65 -13.43 2.07 29.47
N VAL A 66 -12.41 2.25 30.32
CA VAL A 66 -11.07 2.69 29.88
C VAL A 66 -10.13 1.53 29.52
N SER A 67 -10.53 0.27 29.73
CA SER A 67 -9.66 -0.91 29.49
C SER A 67 -10.03 -1.77 28.27
N SER A 68 -11.19 -1.56 27.65
CA SER A 68 -11.62 -2.33 26.45
C SER A 68 -11.40 -1.58 25.13
N PHE A 69 -11.08 -0.28 25.18
CA PHE A 69 -10.84 0.53 23.98
C PHE A 69 -9.37 0.57 23.52
N TYR A 70 -8.44 0.00 24.30
CA TYR A 70 -7.00 0.02 24.01
C TYR A 70 -6.50 -1.18 23.18
N ILE A 71 -7.39 -2.02 22.65
CA ILE A 71 -7.05 -3.16 21.79
C ILE A 71 -7.62 -2.97 20.37
N THR A 72 -7.47 -1.77 19.79
CA THR A 72 -7.57 -1.57 18.31
C THR A 72 -6.61 -0.51 17.77
N LEU A 73 -5.54 -0.16 18.50
CA LEU A 73 -4.61 0.90 18.09
C LEU A 73 -3.18 0.38 17.92
N ASN A 74 -3.02 -0.65 17.10
CA ASN A 74 -1.70 -0.96 16.54
C ASN A 74 -1.74 -1.45 15.10
N CYS A 75 -2.58 -0.83 14.28
CA CYS A 75 -2.56 -0.99 12.82
C CYS A 75 -2.93 0.33 12.10
N ILE A 76 -1.93 0.95 11.46
CA ILE A 76 -2.04 1.85 10.29
C ILE A 76 -2.56 3.29 10.54
N GLY A 77 -1.63 4.20 10.85
CA GLY A 77 -1.62 5.55 10.29
C GLY A 77 -2.17 6.68 11.17
N LEU A 78 -1.65 7.89 10.93
CA LEU A 78 -2.11 9.15 11.53
C LEU A 78 -3.65 9.25 11.60
N PRO A 79 -4.22 9.79 12.70
CA PRO A 79 -5.66 9.93 12.86
C PRO A 79 -6.25 10.74 11.69
N ILE A 80 -7.49 10.43 11.28
CA ILE A 80 -8.16 11.04 10.13
C ILE A 80 -8.10 12.58 10.19
N SER A 81 -8.22 13.15 11.39
CA SER A 81 -8.09 14.58 11.66
C SER A 81 -6.72 15.16 11.28
N ALA A 82 -5.62 14.44 11.53
CA ALA A 82 -4.28 14.86 11.13
C ALA A 82 -4.09 14.81 9.61
N ARG A 83 -4.74 13.85 8.92
CA ARG A 83 -4.71 13.76 7.45
C ARG A 83 -5.47 14.91 6.81
N GLN A 84 -6.63 15.29 7.36
CA GLN A 84 -7.39 16.45 6.91
C GLN A 84 -6.60 17.75 7.08
N LYS A 85 -6.00 17.97 8.26
CA LYS A 85 -5.12 19.12 8.52
C LYS A 85 -3.94 19.19 7.53
N LYS A 86 -3.34 18.03 7.22
CA LYS A 86 -2.27 17.93 6.23
C LYS A 86 -2.74 18.25 4.81
N ALA A 87 -3.92 17.79 4.42
CA ALA A 87 -4.49 18.04 3.10
C ALA A 87 -4.70 19.53 2.85
N VAL A 88 -5.27 20.23 3.84
CA VAL A 88 -5.46 21.69 3.80
C VAL A 88 -4.12 22.42 3.69
N LYS A 89 -3.10 22.01 4.46
CA LYS A 89 -1.77 22.64 4.43
C LYS A 89 -1.01 22.45 3.11
N ILE A 90 -1.20 21.30 2.46
CA ILE A 90 -0.43 20.90 1.28
C ILE A 90 -1.13 21.31 -0.02
N PHE A 91 -2.39 21.74 0.04
CA PHE A 91 -3.14 22.23 -1.10
C PHE A 91 -2.30 23.24 -1.90
N PRO A 92 -2.11 23.03 -3.22
CA PRO A 92 -2.87 22.15 -4.12
C PRO A 92 -2.28 20.74 -4.37
N ARG A 93 -1.14 20.37 -3.75
CA ARG A 93 -0.49 19.08 -4.01
C ARG A 93 -1.27 17.90 -3.42
N PRO A 94 -1.17 16.68 -3.99
CA PRO A 94 -1.86 15.51 -3.46
C PRO A 94 -1.31 15.05 -2.10
N THR A 95 -2.21 14.57 -1.22
CA THR A 95 -1.89 14.19 0.17
C THR A 95 -1.12 12.87 0.28
N ALA A 96 -1.24 11.99 -0.72
CA ALA A 96 -0.62 10.65 -0.76
C ALA A 96 0.92 10.66 -0.79
N GLY A 97 1.54 11.82 -1.03
CA GLY A 97 2.98 11.99 -1.06
C GLY A 97 3.57 11.84 -2.47
N PRO A 98 4.90 11.65 -2.56
CA PRO A 98 5.59 11.61 -3.86
C PRO A 98 5.33 10.31 -4.63
N LEU A 99 5.48 10.37 -5.96
CA LEU A 99 5.40 9.21 -6.84
C LEU A 99 6.50 8.20 -6.50
N ARG A 100 6.09 6.93 -6.44
CA ARG A 100 6.96 5.77 -6.20
C ARG A 100 7.00 4.83 -7.42
N PRO A 101 8.14 4.16 -7.67
CA PRO A 101 8.31 3.23 -8.78
C PRO A 101 7.61 1.89 -8.53
N ILE A 102 7.47 1.13 -9.60
CA ILE A 102 7.05 -0.27 -9.62
C ILE A 102 8.28 -1.13 -9.33
N VAL A 103 8.22 -1.96 -8.29
CA VAL A 103 9.32 -2.84 -7.88
C VAL A 103 8.79 -4.23 -7.52
N HIS A 104 9.57 -5.26 -7.81
CA HIS A 104 9.27 -6.65 -7.49
C HIS A 104 9.80 -7.07 -6.11
N GLY A 105 9.29 -8.19 -5.58
CA GLY A 105 9.86 -8.84 -4.39
C GLY A 105 11.24 -9.46 -4.67
N GLN A 106 12.05 -9.65 -3.63
CA GLN A 106 13.43 -10.16 -3.78
C GLN A 106 13.49 -11.68 -3.96
N THR A 107 12.55 -12.44 -3.39
CA THR A 107 12.57 -13.91 -3.39
C THR A 107 11.73 -14.48 -4.52
N LEU A 108 12.03 -15.71 -4.95
CA LEU A 108 11.28 -16.42 -6.00
C LEU A 108 9.76 -16.43 -5.74
N LYS A 109 9.35 -16.63 -4.48
CA LYS A 109 7.94 -16.64 -4.08
C LYS A 109 7.25 -15.28 -4.24
N TYR A 110 7.97 -14.18 -4.03
CA TYR A 110 7.39 -12.82 -4.02
C TYR A 110 7.76 -11.99 -5.26
N ASN A 111 8.58 -12.52 -6.18
CA ASN A 111 8.98 -11.80 -7.40
C ASN A 111 7.76 -11.43 -8.26
N MET A 112 6.74 -12.28 -8.31
CA MET A 112 5.49 -11.99 -9.05
C MET A 112 4.65 -10.87 -8.41
N LYS A 113 4.89 -10.53 -7.14
CA LYS A 113 4.15 -9.45 -6.47
C LYS A 113 4.82 -8.12 -6.77
N VAL A 114 4.04 -7.23 -7.37
CA VAL A 114 4.46 -5.87 -7.65
C VAL A 114 4.05 -4.97 -6.49
N ARG A 115 4.94 -4.07 -6.07
CA ARG A 115 4.71 -3.12 -4.98
C ARG A 115 5.28 -1.73 -5.30
N ALA A 116 4.84 -0.74 -4.55
CA ALA A 116 5.47 0.58 -4.57
C ALA A 116 6.84 0.52 -3.89
N GLY A 117 7.89 0.87 -4.62
CA GLY A 117 9.27 0.96 -4.12
C GLY A 117 9.53 2.22 -3.29
N TRP A 118 10.78 2.40 -2.87
CA TRP A 118 11.18 3.64 -2.16
C TRP A 118 11.21 4.83 -3.10
N GLY A 119 11.94 4.72 -4.22
CA GLY A 119 12.16 5.80 -5.18
C GLY A 119 12.78 5.32 -6.50
N PHE A 120 12.70 6.18 -7.52
CA PHE A 120 13.22 5.95 -8.86
C PHE A 120 14.76 5.94 -8.87
N SER A 121 15.35 5.09 -9.72
CA SER A 121 16.79 5.03 -9.88
C SER A 121 17.29 6.17 -10.76
N LEU A 122 18.59 6.45 -10.71
CA LEU A 122 19.19 7.52 -11.53
C LEU A 122 19.13 7.20 -13.03
N GLU A 123 19.18 5.93 -13.39
CA GLU A 123 19.09 5.46 -14.79
C GLU A 123 17.70 5.71 -15.37
N GLU A 124 16.65 5.38 -14.62
CA GLU A 124 15.26 5.63 -15.02
C GLU A 124 14.99 7.14 -15.19
N LEU A 125 15.50 7.96 -14.28
CA LEU A 125 15.33 9.41 -14.33
C LEU A 125 16.06 10.02 -15.53
N LYS A 126 17.28 9.53 -15.84
CA LYS A 126 18.01 9.95 -17.04
C LYS A 126 17.25 9.57 -18.31
N ALA A 127 16.71 8.36 -18.39
CA ALA A 127 15.93 7.90 -19.53
C ALA A 127 14.63 8.72 -19.72
N ALA A 128 14.01 9.17 -18.64
CA ALA A 128 12.84 10.06 -18.69
C ALA A 128 13.18 11.56 -18.89
N GLY A 129 14.48 11.91 -18.97
CA GLY A 129 14.93 13.30 -19.10
C GLY A 129 14.67 14.17 -17.85
N ILE A 130 14.56 13.57 -16.66
CA ILE A 130 14.32 14.28 -15.40
C ILE A 130 15.62 14.36 -14.60
N PRO A 131 16.16 15.56 -14.33
CA PRO A 131 17.38 15.68 -13.54
C PRO A 131 17.11 15.37 -12.06
N LYS A 132 18.06 14.68 -11.41
CA LYS A 132 17.95 14.18 -10.03
C LYS A 132 17.59 15.23 -8.97
N LYS A 133 17.99 16.49 -9.18
CA LYS A 133 17.73 17.59 -8.24
C LYS A 133 16.30 18.14 -8.37
N LEU A 134 15.71 18.09 -9.57
CA LEU A 134 14.35 18.57 -9.81
C LEU A 134 13.28 17.54 -9.42
N ALA A 135 13.61 16.25 -9.50
CA ALA A 135 12.67 15.17 -9.19
C ALA A 135 11.99 15.31 -7.81
N PRO A 136 12.71 15.51 -6.68
CA PRO A 136 12.08 15.69 -5.38
C PRO A 136 11.19 16.93 -5.28
N THR A 137 11.51 18.00 -6.02
CA THR A 137 10.74 19.26 -6.03
C THR A 137 9.38 19.08 -6.68
N ILE A 138 9.34 18.30 -7.76
CA ILE A 138 8.15 17.95 -8.53
C ILE A 138 7.27 16.95 -7.76
N GLY A 139 7.84 16.21 -6.81
CA GLY A 139 7.13 15.17 -6.06
C GLY A 139 7.43 13.75 -6.56
N ILE A 140 8.63 13.52 -7.10
CA ILE A 140 9.12 12.19 -7.47
C ILE A 140 10.13 11.74 -6.42
N ALA A 141 9.92 10.57 -5.82
CA ALA A 141 10.88 10.02 -4.87
C ALA A 141 12.10 9.45 -5.61
N VAL A 142 13.30 9.77 -5.15
CA VAL A 142 14.56 9.30 -5.76
C VAL A 142 15.26 8.34 -4.80
N ASP A 143 15.71 7.20 -5.31
CA ASP A 143 16.55 6.25 -4.59
C ASP A 143 17.85 6.03 -5.35
N HIS A 144 18.94 6.56 -4.80
CA HIS A 144 20.28 6.47 -5.39
C HIS A 144 20.94 5.10 -5.19
N ARG A 145 20.39 4.23 -4.35
CA ARG A 145 20.99 2.91 -4.05
C ARG A 145 20.54 1.82 -5.00
N ARG A 146 19.33 1.96 -5.58
CA ARG A 146 18.74 0.93 -6.43
C ARG A 146 19.47 0.87 -7.77
N LYS A 147 19.89 -0.34 -8.14
CA LYS A 147 20.44 -0.70 -9.44
C LYS A 147 19.43 -1.58 -10.17
N ASN A 148 19.31 -1.40 -11.48
CA ASN A 148 18.41 -2.19 -12.31
C ASN A 148 19.21 -3.20 -13.12
N HIS A 149 18.73 -4.45 -13.16
CA HIS A 149 19.35 -5.52 -13.95
C HIS A 149 18.51 -5.90 -15.18
N SER A 150 17.20 -5.67 -15.14
CA SER A 150 16.28 -5.98 -16.24
C SER A 150 15.89 -4.73 -17.03
N LEU A 151 15.83 -4.86 -18.35
CA LEU A 151 15.39 -3.79 -19.24
C LEU A 151 13.89 -3.52 -19.11
N GLU A 152 13.08 -4.57 -18.96
CA GLU A 152 11.62 -4.49 -18.81
C GLU A 152 11.23 -3.62 -17.60
N GLY A 153 11.90 -3.81 -16.46
CA GLY A 153 11.65 -3.03 -15.25
C GLY A 153 11.97 -1.53 -15.42
N ILE A 154 13.06 -1.22 -16.13
CA ILE A 154 13.41 0.16 -16.48
C ILE A 154 12.33 0.76 -17.38
N GLN A 155 11.92 0.05 -18.44
CA GLN A 155 10.92 0.54 -19.39
C GLN A 155 9.56 0.78 -18.72
N ALA A 156 9.10 -0.12 -17.86
CA ALA A 156 7.85 0.06 -17.11
C ALA A 156 7.89 1.31 -16.22
N ASN A 157 9.01 1.55 -15.54
CA ASN A 157 9.19 2.72 -14.68
C ASN A 157 9.35 4.02 -15.49
N VAL A 158 10.03 3.98 -16.63
CA VAL A 158 10.13 5.14 -17.55
C VAL A 158 8.75 5.49 -18.11
N ARG A 159 7.97 4.50 -18.55
CA ARG A 159 6.56 4.71 -18.96
C ARG A 159 5.77 5.38 -17.84
N ARG A 160 5.90 4.88 -16.61
CA ARG A 160 5.24 5.48 -15.43
C ARG A 160 5.67 6.94 -15.17
N LEU A 161 6.95 7.27 -15.32
CA LEU A 161 7.45 8.64 -15.19
C LEU A 161 6.90 9.56 -16.28
N ASN A 162 6.84 9.09 -17.52
CA ASN A 162 6.29 9.85 -18.65
C ASN A 162 4.79 10.10 -18.48
N THR A 163 4.02 9.09 -18.05
CA THR A 163 2.60 9.25 -17.73
C THR A 163 2.39 10.23 -16.57
N TYR A 164 3.28 10.21 -15.57
CA TYR A 164 3.21 11.18 -14.48
C TYR A 164 3.49 12.61 -14.95
N LYS A 165 4.54 12.79 -15.76
CA LYS A 165 4.93 14.08 -16.32
C LYS A 165 3.81 14.69 -17.17
N ALA A 166 3.10 13.88 -17.95
CA ALA A 166 1.95 14.33 -18.74
C ALA A 166 0.74 14.75 -17.88
N LYS A 167 0.58 14.17 -16.68
CA LYS A 167 -0.53 14.49 -15.75
C LYS A 167 -0.18 15.59 -14.75
N LEU A 168 1.07 16.03 -14.73
CA LEU A 168 1.57 16.96 -13.74
C LEU A 168 1.24 18.40 -14.16
N VAL A 169 0.46 19.10 -13.34
CA VAL A 169 0.25 20.54 -13.47
C VAL A 169 1.27 21.28 -12.60
N VAL A 170 2.13 22.10 -13.20
CA VAL A 170 3.17 22.86 -12.48
C VAL A 170 2.75 24.30 -12.35
N LEU A 171 2.57 24.74 -11.09
CA LEU A 171 2.23 26.12 -10.78
C LEU A 171 3.46 27.03 -10.83
N PRO A 172 3.36 28.22 -11.45
CA PRO A 172 4.43 29.19 -11.43
C PRO A 172 4.67 29.66 -9.99
N ARG A 173 5.95 29.80 -9.60
CA ARG A 173 6.32 30.30 -8.26
C ARG A 173 5.77 31.69 -7.96
N ARG A 174 5.60 32.51 -9.00
CA ARG A 174 4.99 33.84 -8.93
C ARG A 174 3.94 33.91 -10.04
N ALA A 175 2.69 34.22 -9.70
CA ALA A 175 1.56 34.18 -10.62
C ALA A 175 1.75 35.00 -11.92
N ARG A 176 2.58 36.06 -11.89
CA ARG A 176 2.84 36.94 -13.04
C ARG A 176 4.13 36.63 -13.80
N LYS A 177 4.95 35.67 -13.35
CA LYS A 177 6.24 35.34 -13.99
C LYS A 177 6.30 33.85 -14.30
N PHE A 178 5.86 33.51 -15.50
CA PHE A 178 5.95 32.16 -16.05
C PHE A 178 7.39 31.86 -16.50
N LYS A 179 7.85 30.65 -16.19
CA LYS A 179 9.14 30.10 -16.61
C LYS A 179 8.91 28.87 -17.49
N ALA A 180 9.96 28.43 -18.16
CA ALA A 180 9.95 27.19 -18.92
C ALA A 180 9.60 26.00 -18.00
N GLY A 181 8.49 25.33 -18.30
CA GLY A 181 7.97 24.18 -17.54
C GLY A 181 6.79 24.47 -16.62
N ASP A 182 6.28 25.71 -16.58
CA ASP A 182 5.00 26.03 -15.92
C ASP A 182 3.81 25.68 -16.83
N SER A 183 2.68 25.29 -16.24
CA SER A 183 1.43 24.97 -16.95
C SER A 183 0.72 26.21 -17.49
N ALA A 184 -0.05 26.02 -18.55
CA ALA A 184 -0.90 27.06 -19.15
C ALA A 184 -1.96 27.55 -18.14
N PRO A 185 -2.38 28.84 -18.22
CA PRO A 185 -3.30 29.42 -17.25
C PRO A 185 -4.66 28.69 -17.18
N GLU A 186 -5.08 28.04 -18.27
CA GLU A 186 -6.30 27.23 -18.33
C GLU A 186 -6.25 26.00 -17.40
N GLU A 187 -5.13 25.26 -17.43
CA GLU A 187 -4.93 24.09 -16.57
C GLU A 187 -4.87 24.47 -15.09
N LEU A 188 -4.39 25.68 -14.78
CA LEU A 188 -4.26 26.18 -13.41
C LEU A 188 -5.62 26.43 -12.76
N ALA A 189 -6.61 26.91 -13.51
CA ALA A 189 -7.95 27.16 -12.99
C ALA A 189 -8.69 25.85 -12.66
N THR A 190 -8.42 24.79 -13.44
CA THR A 190 -8.97 23.45 -13.21
C THR A 190 -8.20 22.61 -12.19
N ALA A 191 -7.09 23.13 -11.66
CA ALA A 191 -6.21 22.37 -10.78
C ALA A 191 -6.89 22.07 -9.43
N THR A 192 -7.35 20.83 -9.28
CA THR A 192 -7.96 20.32 -8.05
C THR A 192 -7.02 19.35 -7.36
N GLN A 193 -7.15 19.23 -6.03
CA GLN A 193 -6.39 18.27 -5.27
C GLN A 193 -6.93 16.85 -5.52
N VAL A 194 -6.10 15.98 -6.10
CA VAL A 194 -6.46 14.57 -6.26
C VAL A 194 -6.58 13.91 -4.89
N GLN A 195 -7.77 13.41 -4.58
CA GLN A 195 -8.03 12.63 -3.38
C GLN A 195 -7.65 11.15 -3.60
N GLY A 196 -7.03 10.54 -2.59
CA GLY A 196 -6.62 9.13 -2.64
C GLY A 196 -5.22 8.89 -3.22
N GLN A 197 -4.95 7.65 -3.63
CA GLN A 197 -3.64 7.22 -4.07
C GLN A 197 -3.41 7.51 -5.56
N PHE A 198 -2.37 8.28 -5.85
CA PHE A 198 -2.03 8.69 -7.21
C PHE A 198 -1.42 7.52 -8.01
N MET A 199 -2.00 7.22 -9.18
CA MET A 199 -1.61 6.13 -10.09
C MET A 199 -1.37 4.79 -9.35
N PRO A 200 -2.42 4.12 -8.87
CA PRO A 200 -2.27 2.86 -8.15
C PRO A 200 -1.58 1.81 -9.03
N ILE A 201 -0.75 0.99 -8.41
CA ILE A 201 -0.09 -0.12 -9.09
C ILE A 201 -1.09 -1.28 -9.10
N VAL A 202 -1.66 -1.53 -10.27
CA VAL A 202 -2.57 -2.66 -10.49
C VAL A 202 -1.75 -3.84 -10.98
N CYS A 203 -1.97 -5.02 -10.40
CA CYS A 203 -1.43 -6.26 -10.92
C CYS A 203 -2.38 -6.75 -12.02
N GLU A 204 -2.01 -6.52 -13.27
CA GLU A 204 -2.74 -7.07 -14.41
C GLU A 204 -2.64 -8.60 -14.37
N LYS A 205 -3.80 -9.26 -14.37
CA LYS A 205 -3.85 -10.71 -14.51
C LYS A 205 -3.77 -11.00 -16.00
N ALA A 206 -2.75 -11.75 -16.42
CA ALA A 206 -2.65 -12.19 -17.80
C ALA A 206 -3.91 -12.98 -18.18
N SER A 207 -4.60 -12.54 -19.23
CA SER A 207 -5.70 -13.30 -19.83
C SER A 207 -5.10 -14.50 -20.56
N VAL A 208 -5.54 -15.71 -20.20
CA VAL A 208 -5.12 -16.93 -20.90
C VAL A 208 -6.15 -17.21 -21.99
N GLU A 209 -5.69 -17.21 -23.24
CA GLU A 209 -6.50 -17.67 -24.37
C GLU A 209 -6.49 -19.20 -24.44
N LEU A 210 -7.65 -19.79 -24.68
CA LEU A 210 -7.78 -21.25 -24.80
C LEU A 210 -7.38 -21.67 -26.22
N VAL A 211 -6.17 -22.21 -26.33
CA VAL A 211 -5.63 -22.72 -27.61
C VAL A 211 -5.89 -24.23 -27.71
N LYS A 212 -6.14 -24.72 -28.94
CA LYS A 212 -6.27 -26.16 -29.21
C LYS A 212 -4.94 -26.87 -28.92
N VAL A 213 -5.01 -28.09 -28.39
CA VAL A 213 -3.81 -28.85 -28.02
C VAL A 213 -3.11 -29.41 -29.27
N ASN A 214 -1.93 -28.89 -29.58
CA ASN A 214 -1.06 -29.36 -30.66
C ASN A 214 -0.44 -30.73 -30.33
N GLU A 215 -0.01 -31.47 -31.37
CA GLU A 215 0.63 -32.78 -31.23
C GLU A 215 1.95 -32.71 -30.44
N GLU A 216 2.72 -31.64 -30.63
CA GLU A 216 3.95 -31.36 -29.87
C GLU A 216 3.67 -31.29 -28.35
N MET A 217 2.59 -30.62 -27.93
CA MET A 217 2.20 -30.54 -26.51
C MET A 217 1.75 -31.89 -25.96
N ARG A 218 1.22 -32.79 -26.80
CA ARG A 218 0.85 -34.17 -26.38
C ARG A 218 2.09 -35.05 -26.23
N SER A 219 3.07 -34.89 -27.11
CA SER A 219 4.32 -35.65 -27.05
C SER A 219 5.26 -35.21 -25.92
N PHE A 220 5.09 -33.99 -25.40
CA PHE A 220 5.96 -33.43 -24.37
C PHE A 220 5.77 -34.09 -23.00
N LYS A 221 6.76 -34.88 -22.58
CA LYS A 221 6.80 -35.51 -21.25
C LYS A 221 7.27 -34.53 -20.17
N ALA A 222 6.34 -33.71 -19.66
CA ALA A 222 6.64 -32.66 -18.68
C ALA A 222 7.32 -33.19 -17.39
N TYR A 223 6.86 -34.32 -16.86
CA TYR A 223 7.42 -34.92 -15.64
C TYR A 223 8.90 -35.32 -15.81
N ASP A 224 9.20 -36.03 -16.90
CA ASP A 224 10.56 -36.49 -17.20
C ASP A 224 11.50 -35.30 -17.40
N LYS A 225 11.04 -34.27 -18.12
CA LYS A 225 11.83 -33.05 -18.33
C LYS A 225 12.16 -32.36 -17.01
N LEU A 226 11.20 -32.19 -16.11
CA LEU A 226 11.44 -31.61 -14.78
C LEU A 226 12.46 -32.41 -13.98
N ARG A 227 12.43 -33.74 -14.06
CA ARG A 227 13.40 -34.61 -13.37
C ARG A 227 14.80 -34.49 -13.98
N MET A 228 14.90 -34.48 -15.30
CA MET A 228 16.17 -34.29 -16.02
C MET A 228 16.81 -32.94 -15.69
N GLU A 229 16.04 -31.85 -15.65
CA GLU A 229 16.58 -30.54 -15.27
C GLU A 229 17.07 -30.49 -13.82
N ARG A 230 16.38 -31.15 -12.88
CA ARG A 230 16.86 -31.30 -11.50
C ARG A 230 18.18 -32.08 -11.44
N THR A 231 18.30 -33.16 -12.21
CA THR A 231 19.53 -33.96 -12.32
C THR A 231 20.67 -33.15 -12.94
N ASN A 232 20.39 -32.39 -14.00
CA ASN A 232 21.37 -31.50 -14.64
C ASN A 232 21.88 -30.46 -13.64
N ALA A 233 20.99 -29.74 -12.95
CA ALA A 233 21.35 -28.75 -11.93
C ALA A 233 22.19 -29.35 -10.80
N ARG A 234 21.86 -30.57 -10.35
CA ARG A 234 22.62 -31.28 -9.30
C ARG A 234 24.03 -31.67 -9.76
N HIS A 235 24.19 -32.11 -11.01
CA HIS A 235 25.46 -32.66 -11.50
C HIS A 235 26.33 -31.67 -12.28
N VAL A 236 25.99 -30.38 -12.34
CA VAL A 236 26.81 -29.35 -13.02
C VAL A 236 28.26 -29.39 -12.53
N GLY A 237 28.49 -29.29 -11.22
CA GLY A 237 29.85 -29.26 -10.67
C GLY A 237 30.65 -30.54 -10.93
N ALA A 238 30.00 -31.71 -10.79
CA ALA A 238 30.66 -32.99 -11.04
C ALA A 238 31.02 -33.17 -12.53
N ARG A 239 30.17 -32.70 -13.44
CA ARG A 239 30.42 -32.75 -14.89
C ARG A 239 31.54 -31.80 -15.29
N LEU A 240 31.55 -30.58 -14.75
CA LEU A 240 32.64 -29.61 -14.98
C LEU A 240 33.99 -30.14 -14.48
N LYS A 241 34.01 -30.78 -13.30
CA LYS A 241 35.23 -31.39 -12.77
C LYS A 241 35.74 -32.51 -13.68
N ARG A 242 34.88 -33.44 -14.10
CA ARG A 242 35.28 -34.53 -15.01
C ARG A 242 35.74 -34.03 -16.37
N ALA A 243 35.08 -33.01 -16.93
CA ALA A 243 35.51 -32.39 -18.18
C ALA A 243 36.91 -31.77 -18.03
N ALA A 244 37.15 -31.04 -16.93
CA ALA A 244 38.46 -30.46 -16.66
C ALA A 244 39.56 -31.49 -16.34
N GLU A 245 39.21 -32.68 -15.84
CA GLU A 245 40.14 -33.79 -15.64
C GLU A 245 40.47 -34.50 -16.96
N ALA A 246 39.46 -34.78 -17.79
CA ALA A 246 39.65 -35.34 -19.14
C ALA A 246 40.52 -34.41 -20.02
N GLU A 247 40.28 -33.10 -20.01
CA GLU A 247 41.11 -32.14 -20.74
C GLU A 247 42.56 -32.07 -20.23
N LYS A 248 42.83 -32.43 -18.97
CA LYS A 248 44.19 -32.49 -18.43
C LYS A 248 44.88 -33.79 -18.79
N GLU A 249 44.14 -34.88 -18.86
CA GLU A 249 44.64 -36.19 -19.32
C GLU A 249 44.94 -36.17 -20.81
N GLU A 250 44.12 -35.50 -21.64
CA GLU A 250 44.38 -35.34 -23.07
C GLU A 250 45.58 -34.43 -23.39
N LYS A 251 45.98 -33.55 -22.47
CA LYS A 251 47.13 -32.65 -22.62
C LYS A 251 48.44 -33.22 -22.07
N LYS A 252 48.40 -34.41 -21.47
CA LYS A 252 49.56 -35.07 -20.86
C LYS A 252 50.06 -36.18 -21.76
#